data_AF-A0AAW5YHS8-F1
#
_entry.id   AF-A0AAW5YHS8-F1
#
_cell.length_a   1.000
_cell.length_b   1.000
_cell.length_c   1.000
_cell.angle_alpha   90.00
_cell.angle_beta   90.00
_cell.angle_gamma   90.00
#
_symmetry.space_group_name_H-M   'P 1'
#
loop_
_entity.id
_entity.type
_entity.pdbx_description
1 polymer ?
#
loop_
_entity_poly.entity_id
_entity_poly.type
_entity_poly.pdbx_seq_one_letter_code
_entity_poly.pdbx_strand_id
1 'polypeptide(L)'
;MDLIWFPTGGGKTEAYLGVAAFQMILRRLKNPLDAGVDVMMRYTLRLLTADQFQRSSRLICALEYLRKKNNLKLGDIPFSIGIWVGSNTTPNSNDSAKILLRKLQKNEKNAQQFIVNSCSWCGANLGYYHETGSKRKYYFGYQIKDGKLVAHCPDKNCHFHEELPIYIVDETIYEKRPTFLIGTVDKFVQLVWQPKARALFGIDPKGNRFISPPALIVQDELHLISGPLGTLTGLFEALVEELCLKDLDGKVVKPKIIAATATIKQFEEQSRALFGRENARLFPSPGLENEDSFFATPAINKELNRPMPGRKYIGVYTTTVRIMMSQVMAFSAILQATSEISVEERDPYWTLLSFYNTLRELGGGLTLSQTDIPQYSNSMALRKGLTKNMRYVNNILELTSRKAKF
;
A
#
# COMPACT_ATOMS: atom_id res chain seq x y z
N MET A 1 8.29 18.53 -9.69
CA MET A 1 7.72 17.25 -9.21
C MET A 1 7.43 16.42 -10.44
N ASP A 2 7.63 15.10 -10.42
CA ASP A 2 7.08 14.25 -11.48
C ASP A 2 5.83 13.56 -10.96
N LEU A 3 4.75 13.60 -11.74
CA LEU A 3 3.48 12.97 -11.43
C LEU A 3 3.28 11.77 -12.34
N ILE A 4 3.35 10.57 -11.77
CA ILE A 4 2.96 9.34 -12.44
C ILE A 4 1.44 9.28 -12.49
N TRP A 5 0.89 9.56 -13.67
CA TRP A 5 -0.51 9.36 -13.97
C TRP A 5 -0.67 8.20 -14.93
N PHE A 6 -1.21 7.11 -14.39
CA PHE A 6 -1.46 5.92 -15.18
C PHE A 6 -2.64 5.15 -14.58
N PRO A 7 -3.40 4.39 -15.38
CA PRO A 7 -4.53 3.61 -14.87
C PRO A 7 -4.15 2.67 -13.72
N THR A 8 -5.14 2.26 -12.93
CA THR A 8 -4.94 1.22 -11.90
C THR A 8 -4.51 -0.09 -12.57
N GLY A 9 -3.57 -0.79 -11.95
CA GLY A 9 -2.97 -2.01 -12.52
C GLY A 9 -1.91 -1.78 -13.61
N GLY A 10 -1.67 -0.54 -14.05
CA GLY A 10 -0.67 -0.26 -15.10
C GLY A 10 0.77 -0.10 -14.61
N GLY A 11 1.14 -0.69 -13.46
CA GLY A 11 2.54 -0.74 -13.04
C GLY A 11 3.11 0.52 -12.36
N LYS A 12 2.27 1.41 -11.83
CA LYS A 12 2.73 2.64 -11.13
C LYS A 12 3.71 2.32 -10.00
N THR A 13 3.40 1.29 -9.23
CA THR A 13 4.22 0.85 -8.09
C THR A 13 5.60 0.39 -8.53
N GLU A 14 5.65 -0.45 -9.55
CA GLU A 14 6.88 -0.98 -10.11
C GLU A 14 7.76 0.14 -10.69
N ALA A 15 7.15 1.16 -11.31
CA ALA A 15 7.87 2.32 -11.83
C ALA A 15 8.61 3.10 -10.74
N TYR A 16 7.91 3.51 -9.66
CA TYR A 16 8.58 4.26 -8.59
C TYR A 16 9.53 3.39 -7.75
N LEU A 17 9.26 2.08 -7.61
CA LEU A 17 10.18 1.14 -6.96
C LEU A 17 11.46 0.93 -7.77
N GLY A 18 11.38 0.93 -9.10
CA GLY A 18 12.55 0.90 -9.98
C GLY A 18 13.44 2.13 -9.79
N VAL A 19 12.85 3.32 -9.72
CA VAL A 19 13.60 4.56 -9.44
C VAL A 19 14.21 4.55 -8.04
N ALA A 20 13.46 4.07 -7.04
CA ALA A 20 13.96 3.90 -5.68
C ALA A 20 15.17 2.97 -5.62
N ALA A 21 15.09 1.80 -6.29
CA ALA A 21 16.19 0.84 -6.39
C ALA A 21 17.44 1.47 -7.01
N PHE A 22 17.26 2.16 -8.15
CA PHE A 22 18.35 2.85 -8.83
C PHE A 22 19.03 3.88 -7.92
N GLN A 23 18.24 4.71 -7.25
CA GLN A 23 18.78 5.75 -6.37
C GLN A 23 19.52 5.17 -5.15
N MET A 24 18.95 4.16 -4.48
CA MET A 24 19.59 3.50 -3.34
C MET A 24 20.94 2.87 -3.72
N ILE A 25 21.02 2.23 -4.88
CA ILE A 25 22.28 1.67 -5.39
C ILE A 25 23.26 2.80 -5.74
N LEU A 26 22.81 3.82 -6.46
CA LEU A 26 23.64 4.95 -6.87
C LEU A 26 24.27 5.66 -5.66
N ARG A 27 23.50 5.86 -4.58
CA ARG A 27 23.99 6.45 -3.34
C ARG A 27 25.13 5.63 -2.74
N ARG A 28 24.98 4.30 -2.66
CA ARG A 28 26.03 3.41 -2.13
C ARG A 28 27.25 3.31 -3.04
N LEU A 29 27.07 3.35 -4.36
CA LEU A 29 28.20 3.37 -5.30
C LEU A 29 29.02 4.65 -5.22
N LYS A 30 28.39 5.80 -4.92
CA LYS A 30 29.09 7.07 -4.70
C LYS A 30 29.81 7.10 -3.36
N ASN A 31 29.17 6.63 -2.30
CA ASN A 31 29.77 6.52 -0.98
C ASN A 31 29.20 5.28 -0.25
N PRO A 32 29.98 4.19 -0.11
CA PRO A 32 29.53 2.97 0.56
C PRO A 32 29.10 3.18 2.02
N LEU A 33 29.61 4.23 2.69
CA LEU A 33 29.28 4.59 4.06
C LEU A 33 28.01 5.45 4.20
N ASP A 34 27.47 5.98 3.09
CA ASP A 34 26.26 6.81 3.08
C ASP A 34 24.98 5.95 3.15
N ALA A 35 24.88 5.21 4.26
CA ALA A 35 23.85 4.27 4.65
C ALA A 35 22.74 4.86 5.56
N GLY A 36 22.09 5.94 5.12
CA GLY A 36 20.95 6.52 5.82
C GLY A 36 19.61 6.14 5.18
N VAL A 37 18.54 6.79 5.62
CA VAL A 37 17.27 6.80 4.87
C VAL A 37 17.52 7.53 3.55
N ASP A 38 17.20 6.87 2.43
CA ASP A 38 17.38 7.43 1.09
C ASP A 38 16.06 7.67 0.37
N VAL A 39 15.11 6.74 0.57
CA VAL A 39 13.78 6.80 -0.02
C VAL A 39 12.76 6.90 1.10
N MET A 40 11.90 7.93 1.04
CA MET A 40 10.72 8.05 1.90
C MET A 40 9.47 7.92 1.05
N MET A 41 8.71 6.85 1.26
CA MET A 41 7.42 6.64 0.63
C MET A 41 6.28 6.96 1.61
N ARG A 42 5.31 7.72 1.14
CA ARG A 42 4.24 8.29 1.96
C ARG A 42 2.88 7.83 1.50
N TYR A 43 2.04 7.49 2.48
CA TYR A 43 0.64 7.11 2.28
C TYR A 43 -0.32 7.97 3.08
N THR A 44 -1.51 8.13 2.52
CA THR A 44 -2.66 8.79 3.16
C THR A 44 -3.52 7.83 3.97
N LEU A 45 -3.69 6.57 3.52
CA LEU A 45 -4.58 5.59 4.12
C LEU A 45 -3.83 4.40 4.73
N ARG A 46 -4.25 4.03 5.95
CA ARG A 46 -3.59 3.01 6.79
C ARG A 46 -3.62 1.58 6.24
N LEU A 47 -4.62 1.23 5.43
CA LEU A 47 -4.82 -0.15 4.96
C LEU A 47 -3.87 -0.51 3.80
N LEU A 48 -3.63 0.44 2.88
CA LEU A 48 -2.74 0.23 1.73
C LEU A 48 -1.27 0.06 2.14
N THR A 49 -0.90 0.51 3.33
CA THR A 49 0.49 0.52 3.79
C THR A 49 1.06 -0.90 3.93
N ALA A 50 0.27 -1.89 4.35
CA ALA A 50 0.76 -3.25 4.59
C ALA A 50 1.16 -3.98 3.29
N ASP A 51 0.28 -3.96 2.29
CA ASP A 51 0.52 -4.62 1.01
C ASP A 51 1.70 -3.98 0.27
N GLN A 52 1.75 -2.64 0.28
CA GLN A 52 2.84 -1.90 -0.35
C GLN A 52 4.16 -2.07 0.40
N PHE A 53 4.10 -2.22 1.73
CA PHE A 53 5.25 -2.61 2.53
C PHE A 53 5.77 -3.99 2.13
N GLN A 54 4.90 -4.98 1.93
CA GLN A 54 5.31 -6.33 1.51
C GLN A 54 5.92 -6.33 0.09
N ARG A 55 5.41 -5.49 -0.82
CA ARG A 55 6.02 -5.32 -2.16
C ARG A 55 7.40 -4.69 -2.07
N SER A 56 7.52 -3.62 -1.29
CA SER A 56 8.78 -2.88 -1.13
C SER A 56 9.84 -3.69 -0.36
N SER A 57 9.43 -4.52 0.60
CA SER A 57 10.34 -5.40 1.34
C SER A 57 10.93 -6.50 0.47
N ARG A 58 10.21 -6.98 -0.57
CA ARG A 58 10.76 -7.91 -1.58
C ARG A 58 11.91 -7.27 -2.35
N LEU A 59 11.73 -6.03 -2.82
CA LEU A 59 12.79 -5.27 -3.48
C LEU A 59 14.00 -5.14 -2.55
N ILE A 60 13.78 -4.80 -1.29
CA ILE A 60 14.86 -4.59 -0.31
C ILE A 60 15.60 -5.89 0.01
N CYS A 61 14.91 -7.02 0.10
CA CYS A 61 15.55 -8.33 0.23
C CYS A 61 16.42 -8.63 -1.01
N ALA A 62 15.94 -8.32 -2.22
CA ALA A 62 16.75 -8.49 -3.43
C ALA A 62 17.99 -7.58 -3.45
N LEU A 63 17.85 -6.32 -3.05
CA LEU A 63 18.99 -5.39 -2.93
C LEU A 63 19.99 -5.84 -1.88
N GLU A 64 19.53 -6.33 -0.73
CA GLU A 64 20.40 -6.84 0.32
C GLU A 64 21.13 -8.12 -0.11
N TYR A 65 20.45 -9.00 -0.85
CA TYR A 65 21.09 -10.17 -1.45
C TYR A 65 22.20 -9.78 -2.44
N LEU A 66 21.96 -8.78 -3.28
CA LEU A 66 22.98 -8.24 -4.20
C LEU A 66 24.12 -7.56 -3.47
N ARG A 67 23.84 -6.81 -2.39
CA ARG A 67 24.85 -6.17 -1.54
C ARG A 67 25.79 -7.21 -0.96
N LYS A 68 25.27 -8.27 -0.33
CA LYS A 68 26.07 -9.36 0.25
C LYS A 68 27.07 -9.99 -0.73
N LYS A 69 26.73 -10.05 -2.03
CA LYS A 69 27.63 -10.53 -3.08
C LYS A 69 28.68 -9.50 -3.52
N ASN A 70 28.43 -8.22 -3.30
CA ASN A 70 29.22 -7.08 -3.80
C ASN A 70 29.62 -6.09 -2.68
N ASN A 71 29.92 -6.58 -1.47
CA ASN A 71 30.19 -5.74 -0.29
C ASN A 71 31.26 -4.65 -0.54
N LEU A 72 32.30 -4.96 -1.32
CA LEU A 72 33.37 -4.02 -1.68
C LEU A 72 32.85 -2.72 -2.33
N LYS A 73 31.76 -2.81 -3.12
CA LYS A 73 31.19 -1.65 -3.84
C LYS A 73 30.01 -1.02 -3.11
N LEU A 74 29.23 -1.81 -2.36
CA LEU A 74 27.96 -1.36 -1.78
C LEU A 74 28.02 -1.14 -0.27
N GLY A 75 29.15 -1.46 0.36
CA GLY A 75 29.39 -1.29 1.80
C GLY A 75 28.79 -2.42 2.66
N ASP A 76 29.08 -2.35 3.95
CA ASP A 76 28.71 -3.41 4.91
C ASP A 76 27.35 -3.23 5.58
N ILE A 77 26.82 -2.00 5.56
CA ILE A 77 25.53 -1.69 6.19
C ILE A 77 24.40 -2.23 5.30
N PRO A 78 23.43 -3.01 5.82
CA PRO A 78 22.36 -3.61 5.02
C PRO A 78 21.46 -2.61 4.31
N PHE A 79 20.94 -2.99 3.13
CA PHE A 79 19.71 -2.38 2.60
C PHE A 79 18.54 -2.86 3.45
N SER A 80 17.76 -1.94 3.99
CA SER A 80 16.66 -2.27 4.91
C SER A 80 15.45 -1.37 4.73
N ILE A 81 14.29 -1.87 5.18
CA ILE A 81 13.01 -1.18 5.09
C ILE A 81 12.37 -0.96 6.46
N GLY A 82 11.81 0.22 6.69
CA GLY A 82 11.08 0.58 7.90
C GLY A 82 9.63 0.94 7.61
N ILE A 83 8.73 0.60 8.53
CA ILE A 83 7.33 1.07 8.52
C ILE A 83 7.07 1.95 9.73
N TRP A 84 6.92 3.25 9.47
CA TRP A 84 6.78 4.30 10.46
C TRP A 84 5.35 4.86 10.43
N VAL A 85 4.46 4.18 11.15
CA VAL A 85 3.02 4.47 11.17
C VAL A 85 2.49 4.56 12.60
N GLY A 86 1.21 4.90 12.76
CA GLY A 86 0.59 5.07 14.08
C GLY A 86 0.66 3.82 14.97
N SER A 87 0.61 4.03 16.28
CA SER A 87 0.76 2.98 17.32
C SER A 87 -0.30 1.89 17.28
N ASN A 88 -1.42 2.14 16.59
CA ASN A 88 -2.47 1.14 16.37
C ASN A 88 -2.06 0.07 15.37
N THR A 89 -1.01 0.29 14.58
CA THR A 89 -0.54 -0.61 13.52
C THR A 89 0.81 -1.21 13.86
N THR A 90 1.73 -0.41 14.40
CA THR A 90 3.10 -0.84 14.75
C THR A 90 3.48 -0.42 16.16
N PRO A 91 4.27 -1.21 16.90
CA PRO A 91 4.75 -0.83 18.22
C PRO A 91 5.70 0.38 18.17
N ASN A 92 5.52 1.33 19.08
CA ASN A 92 6.44 2.48 19.18
C ASN A 92 7.75 2.14 19.92
N SER A 93 7.76 1.12 20.80
CA SER A 93 8.94 0.75 21.60
C SER A 93 9.23 -0.74 21.57
N ASN A 94 10.49 -1.12 21.79
CA ASN A 94 10.87 -2.53 21.84
C ASN A 94 10.22 -3.28 23.00
N ASP A 95 9.89 -2.60 24.11
CA ASP A 95 9.18 -3.23 25.23
C ASP A 95 7.72 -3.52 24.89
N SER A 96 7.03 -2.62 24.19
CA SER A 96 5.68 -2.89 23.68
C SER A 96 5.69 -4.04 22.66
N ALA A 97 6.72 -4.12 21.81
CA ALA A 97 6.92 -5.22 20.87
C ALA A 97 7.16 -6.57 21.58
N LYS A 98 7.97 -6.60 22.65
CA LYS A 98 8.19 -7.80 23.49
C LYS A 98 6.88 -8.30 24.10
N ILE A 99 6.07 -7.39 24.65
CA ILE A 99 4.77 -7.73 25.23
C ILE A 99 3.87 -8.34 24.16
N LEU A 100 3.80 -7.72 22.97
CA LEU A 100 2.99 -8.22 21.86
C LEU A 100 3.43 -9.62 21.41
N LEU A 101 4.74 -9.83 21.21
CA LEU A 101 5.28 -11.13 20.82
C LEU A 101 4.97 -12.22 21.86
N ARG A 102 5.07 -11.91 23.15
CA ARG A 102 4.73 -12.85 24.22
C ARG A 102 3.26 -13.25 24.19
N LYS A 103 2.34 -12.31 23.93
CA LYS A 103 0.90 -12.60 23.79
C LYS A 103 0.64 -13.54 22.59
N LEU A 104 1.32 -13.27 21.47
CA LEU A 104 1.23 -14.09 20.27
C LEU A 104 1.76 -15.52 20.50
N GLN A 105 2.92 -15.64 21.15
CA GLN A 105 3.52 -16.93 21.53
C GLN A 105 2.65 -17.74 22.51
N LYS A 106 1.95 -17.06 23.42
CA LYS A 106 0.96 -17.68 24.32
C LYS A 106 -0.37 -18.02 23.65
N ASN A 107 -0.53 -17.69 22.37
CA ASN A 107 -1.77 -17.88 21.61
C ASN A 107 -2.98 -17.24 22.30
N GLU A 108 -2.80 -16.04 22.86
CA GLU A 108 -3.87 -15.27 23.50
C GLU A 108 -4.96 -14.91 22.48
N LYS A 109 -6.23 -15.07 22.87
CA LYS A 109 -7.37 -14.69 22.03
C LYS A 109 -7.33 -13.18 21.77
N ASN A 110 -7.50 -12.79 20.50
CA ASN A 110 -7.48 -11.39 20.03
C ASN A 110 -6.12 -10.67 20.13
N ALA A 111 -5.00 -11.40 20.23
CA ALA A 111 -3.69 -10.78 20.09
C ALA A 111 -3.53 -10.17 18.68
N GLN A 112 -3.13 -8.90 18.64
CA GLN A 112 -2.85 -8.19 17.39
C GLN A 112 -1.65 -8.84 16.68
N GLN A 113 -1.79 -9.15 15.39
CA GLN A 113 -0.71 -9.69 14.58
C GLN A 113 0.26 -8.58 14.17
N PHE A 114 1.52 -8.96 13.94
CA PHE A 114 2.46 -8.07 13.25
C PHE A 114 2.07 -7.91 11.78
N ILE A 115 2.44 -6.76 11.19
CA ILE A 115 2.05 -6.39 9.83
C ILE A 115 2.66 -7.28 8.74
N VAL A 116 3.80 -7.95 9.02
CA VAL A 116 4.45 -8.85 8.07
C VAL A 116 4.11 -10.29 8.44
N ASN A 117 3.27 -10.90 7.63
CA ASN A 117 2.78 -12.28 7.83
C ASN A 117 3.48 -13.30 6.92
N SER A 118 4.42 -12.88 6.09
CA SER A 118 5.13 -13.77 5.16
C SER A 118 6.53 -13.24 4.86
N CYS A 119 7.47 -14.16 4.70
CA CYS A 119 8.85 -13.85 4.35
C CYS A 119 8.89 -13.18 2.97
N SER A 120 9.50 -12.00 2.89
CA SER A 120 9.61 -11.22 1.66
C SER A 120 10.63 -11.78 0.65
N TRP A 121 11.28 -12.90 0.95
CA TRP A 121 12.18 -13.60 0.05
C TRP A 121 11.56 -14.90 -0.48
N CYS A 122 11.29 -15.86 0.40
CA CYS A 122 10.80 -17.20 0.01
C CYS A 122 9.28 -17.40 0.14
N GLY A 123 8.55 -16.44 0.73
CA GLY A 123 7.09 -16.55 0.93
C GLY A 123 6.66 -17.42 2.12
N ALA A 124 7.58 -17.97 2.92
CA ALA A 124 7.24 -18.73 4.13
C ALA A 124 6.39 -17.89 5.10
N ASN A 125 5.35 -18.50 5.69
CA ASN A 125 4.45 -17.84 6.63
C ASN A 125 5.19 -17.33 7.88
N LEU A 126 4.91 -16.12 8.33
CA LEU A 126 5.39 -15.57 9.61
C LEU A 126 4.20 -15.50 10.55
N GLY A 127 4.06 -16.51 11.40
CA GLY A 127 2.90 -16.62 12.27
C GLY A 127 2.78 -18.00 12.90
N TYR A 128 1.54 -18.47 13.04
CA TYR A 128 1.26 -19.74 13.68
C TYR A 128 1.55 -20.93 12.77
N TYR A 129 2.33 -21.88 13.30
CA TYR A 129 2.57 -23.20 12.72
C TYR A 129 1.95 -24.28 13.60
N HIS A 130 1.53 -25.35 12.94
CA HIS A 130 0.99 -26.54 13.57
C HIS A 130 2.01 -27.66 13.50
N GLU A 131 2.23 -28.33 14.62
CA GLU A 131 2.97 -29.58 14.65
C GLU A 131 2.03 -30.73 14.30
N THR A 132 2.43 -31.59 13.36
CA THR A 132 1.67 -32.75 12.91
C THR A 132 1.35 -33.67 14.09
N GLY A 133 0.07 -33.88 14.38
CA GLY A 133 -0.41 -34.73 15.49
C GLY A 133 -0.61 -34.00 16.84
N SER A 134 -0.36 -32.68 16.92
CA SER A 134 -0.52 -31.88 18.13
C SER A 134 -1.51 -30.73 17.95
N LYS A 135 -2.28 -30.41 19.01
CA LYS A 135 -3.11 -29.19 19.05
C LYS A 135 -2.31 -27.92 19.40
N ARG A 136 -1.01 -28.04 19.70
CA ARG A 136 -0.16 -26.89 20.03
C ARG A 136 0.16 -26.07 18.77
N LYS A 137 0.07 -24.75 18.92
CA LYS A 137 0.47 -23.77 17.90
C LYS A 137 1.76 -23.09 18.35
N TYR A 138 2.72 -22.98 17.45
CA TYR A 138 3.97 -22.25 17.67
C TYR A 138 4.00 -21.00 16.80
N TYR A 139 4.45 -19.88 17.36
CA TYR A 139 4.55 -18.62 16.63
C TYR A 139 5.99 -18.39 16.16
N PHE A 140 6.20 -18.34 14.85
CA PHE A 140 7.52 -18.13 14.22
C PHE A 140 7.56 -16.85 13.39
N GLY A 141 8.77 -16.39 13.08
CA GLY A 141 9.02 -15.24 12.21
C GLY A 141 9.49 -13.98 12.93
N TYR A 142 9.41 -13.98 14.26
CA TYR A 142 9.80 -12.87 15.12
C TYR A 142 10.47 -13.38 16.40
N GLN A 143 11.57 -12.75 16.77
CA GLN A 143 12.31 -13.05 18.00
C GLN A 143 12.84 -11.79 18.66
N ILE A 144 13.26 -11.92 19.92
CA ILE A 144 13.94 -10.84 20.65
C ILE A 144 15.43 -11.14 20.68
N LYS A 145 16.23 -10.25 20.09
CA LYS A 145 17.70 -10.31 20.12
C LYS A 145 18.22 -9.01 20.71
N ASP A 146 19.07 -9.11 21.74
CA ASP A 146 19.62 -7.95 22.46
C ASP A 146 18.56 -6.94 22.92
N GLY A 147 17.41 -7.46 23.36
CA GLY A 147 16.28 -6.65 23.80
C GLY A 147 15.49 -5.95 22.68
N LYS A 148 15.73 -6.28 21.41
CA LYS A 148 15.05 -5.69 20.24
C LYS A 148 14.26 -6.74 19.47
N LEU A 149 13.14 -6.32 18.87
CA LEU A 149 12.37 -7.19 17.98
C LEU A 149 13.08 -7.34 16.63
N VAL A 150 13.36 -8.58 16.23
CA VAL A 150 13.97 -8.94 14.95
C VAL A 150 13.04 -9.89 14.19
N ALA A 151 12.75 -9.54 12.94
CA ALA A 151 12.04 -10.43 12.02
C ALA A 151 13.02 -11.40 11.38
N HIS A 152 12.65 -12.66 11.21
CA HIS A 152 13.52 -13.69 10.63
C HIS A 152 12.70 -14.73 9.87
N CYS A 153 13.30 -15.46 8.93
CA CYS A 153 12.57 -16.50 8.20
C CYS A 153 12.58 -17.84 8.95
N PRO A 154 11.44 -18.53 9.12
CA PRO A 154 11.41 -19.87 9.74
C PRO A 154 12.05 -20.96 8.89
N ASP A 155 12.13 -20.76 7.57
CA ASP A 155 12.80 -21.70 6.67
C ASP A 155 14.33 -21.59 6.81
N LYS A 156 14.97 -22.70 7.20
CA LYS A 156 16.42 -22.80 7.40
C LYS A 156 17.21 -22.66 6.10
N ASN A 157 16.59 -22.95 4.95
CA ASN A 157 17.24 -22.83 3.65
C ASN A 157 17.13 -21.41 3.06
N CYS A 158 16.38 -20.52 3.70
CA CYS A 158 16.22 -19.14 3.25
C CYS A 158 17.46 -18.30 3.54
N HIS A 159 17.90 -17.47 2.57
CA HIS A 159 18.99 -16.52 2.76
C HIS A 159 18.78 -15.48 3.89
N PHE A 160 17.54 -15.37 4.38
CA PHE A 160 17.13 -14.47 5.45
C PHE A 160 16.62 -15.24 6.68
N HIS A 161 17.12 -16.46 6.90
CA HIS A 161 16.82 -17.27 8.10
C HIS A 161 17.17 -16.55 9.40
N GLU A 162 18.34 -15.91 9.45
CA GLU A 162 18.87 -15.22 10.63
C GLU A 162 18.14 -13.90 10.93
N GLU A 163 17.99 -13.06 9.91
CA GLU A 163 17.39 -11.72 10.02
C GLU A 163 16.85 -11.28 8.66
N LEU A 164 15.61 -10.81 8.66
CA LEU A 164 15.00 -10.06 7.56
C LEU A 164 15.32 -8.57 7.75
N PRO A 165 15.68 -7.84 6.68
CA PRO A 165 16.04 -6.42 6.77
C PRO A 165 14.80 -5.52 6.88
N ILE A 166 13.94 -5.81 7.86
CA ILE A 166 12.60 -5.25 8.03
C ILE A 166 12.46 -4.74 9.48
N TYR A 167 12.20 -3.45 9.63
CA TYR A 167 12.03 -2.79 10.92
C TYR A 167 10.61 -2.26 11.08
N ILE A 168 9.92 -2.73 12.13
CA ILE A 168 8.52 -2.39 12.41
C ILE A 168 8.34 -1.67 13.74
N VAL A 169 9.43 -1.35 14.45
CA VAL A 169 9.41 -0.68 15.76
C VAL A 169 10.08 0.67 15.63
N ASP A 170 9.41 1.76 16.03
CA ASP A 170 9.90 3.13 15.86
C ASP A 170 11.32 3.34 16.44
N GLU A 171 11.57 2.87 17.67
CA GLU A 171 12.91 2.96 18.29
C GLU A 171 14.00 2.33 17.43
N THR A 172 13.72 1.15 16.88
CA THR A 172 14.64 0.44 15.98
C THR A 172 14.80 1.18 14.66
N ILE A 173 13.72 1.77 14.14
CA ILE A 173 13.75 2.60 12.91
C ILE A 173 14.64 3.83 13.11
N TYR A 174 14.53 4.54 14.24
CA TYR A 174 15.39 5.70 14.52
C TYR A 174 16.86 5.32 14.70
N GLU A 175 17.15 4.16 15.27
CA GLU A 175 18.52 3.67 15.48
C GLU A 175 19.16 3.19 14.17
N LYS A 176 18.46 2.29 13.48
CA LYS A 176 18.97 1.59 12.28
C LYS A 176 18.90 2.46 11.02
N ARG A 177 17.97 3.42 10.95
CA ARG A 177 17.77 4.34 9.81
C ARG A 177 17.63 3.58 8.48
N PRO A 178 16.53 2.84 8.30
CA PRO A 178 16.37 1.98 7.13
C PRO A 178 16.48 2.75 5.83
N THR A 179 17.10 2.14 4.82
CA THR A 179 17.33 2.79 3.52
C THR A 179 16.03 3.23 2.85
N PHE A 180 14.98 2.43 3.01
CA PHE A 180 13.64 2.72 2.53
C PHE A 180 12.69 2.87 3.72
N LEU A 181 12.06 4.03 3.86
CA LEU A 181 11.08 4.29 4.92
C LEU A 181 9.69 4.45 4.32
N ILE A 182 8.74 3.64 4.77
CA ILE A 182 7.32 3.83 4.51
C ILE A 182 6.71 4.52 5.71
N GLY A 183 6.06 5.66 5.51
CA GLY A 183 5.38 6.38 6.57
C GLY A 183 4.00 6.89 6.15
N THR A 184 3.18 7.20 7.13
CA THR A 184 1.90 7.90 6.89
C THR A 184 2.06 9.37 7.22
N VAL A 185 1.35 10.24 6.50
CA VAL A 185 1.46 11.71 6.66
C VAL A 185 1.19 12.15 8.11
N ASP A 186 0.26 11.49 8.80
CA ASP A 186 -0.03 11.74 10.23
C ASP A 186 1.16 11.41 11.15
N LYS A 187 2.01 10.44 10.80
CA LYS A 187 3.19 10.11 11.60
C LYS A 187 4.28 11.17 11.48
N PHE A 188 4.39 11.89 10.37
CA PHE A 188 5.37 12.98 10.21
C PHE A 188 5.12 14.14 11.19
N VAL A 189 3.91 14.30 11.73
CA VAL A 189 3.64 15.25 12.83
C VAL A 189 4.50 14.94 14.06
N GLN A 190 4.88 13.67 14.27
CA GLN A 190 5.78 13.27 15.36
C GLN A 190 7.16 13.92 15.27
N LEU A 191 7.58 14.46 14.12
CA LEU A 191 8.84 15.20 14.00
C LEU A 191 8.91 16.40 14.96
N VAL A 192 7.77 16.97 15.33
CA VAL A 192 7.70 18.09 16.28
C VAL A 192 7.90 17.64 17.72
N TRP A 193 7.47 16.43 18.07
CA TRP A 193 7.40 15.95 19.46
C TRP A 193 8.44 14.87 19.79
N GLN A 194 9.06 14.26 18.77
CA GLN A 194 9.99 13.15 18.93
C GLN A 194 11.39 13.51 18.38
N PRO A 195 12.28 14.06 19.22
CA PRO A 195 13.62 14.49 18.78
C PRO A 195 14.46 13.37 18.16
N LYS A 196 14.22 12.11 18.53
CA LYS A 196 14.91 10.94 17.94
C LYS A 196 14.63 10.77 16.45
N ALA A 197 13.48 11.25 15.96
CA ALA A 197 13.08 11.09 14.57
C ALA A 197 13.97 11.89 13.59
N ARG A 198 14.71 12.91 14.05
CA ARG A 198 15.71 13.62 13.23
C ARG A 198 16.82 12.71 12.68
N ALA A 199 17.06 11.57 13.33
CA ALA A 199 18.03 10.57 12.87
C ALA A 199 17.66 10.02 11.47
N LEU A 200 16.36 10.01 11.12
CA LEU A 200 15.86 9.61 9.80
C LEU A 200 16.31 10.57 8.69
N PHE A 201 16.66 11.80 9.05
CA PHE A 201 17.22 12.80 8.15
C PHE A 201 18.73 12.89 8.27
N GLY A 202 19.38 11.98 9.01
CA GLY A 202 20.83 11.98 9.16
C GLY A 202 21.39 13.05 10.08
N ILE A 203 20.58 13.50 11.05
CA ILE A 203 20.94 14.54 12.04
C ILE A 203 21.20 13.89 13.39
N ASP A 204 22.31 14.25 14.05
CA ASP A 204 22.69 13.72 15.36
C ASP A 204 22.01 14.46 16.54
N PRO A 205 22.09 13.90 17.77
CA PRO A 205 22.51 14.58 18.99
C PRO A 205 22.37 16.10 19.09
N LYS A 206 23.32 16.72 18.41
CA LYS A 206 23.77 18.09 18.52
C LYS A 206 23.24 18.94 17.38
N GLY A 207 22.48 18.35 16.44
CA GLY A 207 21.94 19.04 15.26
C GLY A 207 22.86 18.97 14.04
N ASN A 208 23.97 18.23 14.10
CA ASN A 208 24.89 18.11 12.98
C ASN A 208 24.44 17.01 12.02
N ARG A 209 24.53 17.29 10.72
CA ARG A 209 24.30 16.31 9.67
C ARG A 209 25.52 15.40 9.53
N PHE A 210 25.36 14.12 9.86
CA PHE A 210 26.45 13.13 9.81
C PHE A 210 26.33 12.16 8.62
N ILE A 211 25.19 12.18 7.92
CA ILE A 211 24.90 11.35 6.74
C ILE A 211 23.92 12.08 5.81
N SER A 212 23.88 11.72 4.53
CA SER A 212 22.99 12.43 3.59
C SER A 212 21.52 12.27 4.00
N PRO A 213 20.67 13.29 3.78
CA PRO A 213 19.23 13.14 3.94
C PRO A 213 18.62 12.19 2.90
N PRO A 214 17.32 11.85 3.04
CA PRO A 214 16.55 11.24 1.96
C PRO A 214 16.64 12.07 0.67
N ALA A 215 16.99 11.40 -0.44
CA ALA A 215 17.10 12.03 -1.75
C ALA A 215 15.81 11.90 -2.58
N LEU A 216 14.98 10.90 -2.27
CA LEU A 216 13.75 10.60 -3.00
C LEU A 216 12.54 10.53 -2.06
N ILE A 217 11.52 11.30 -2.38
CA ILE A 217 10.20 11.24 -1.74
C ILE A 217 9.21 10.69 -2.76
N VAL A 218 8.50 9.62 -2.39
CA VAL A 218 7.42 9.04 -3.18
C VAL A 218 6.10 9.31 -2.47
N GLN A 219 5.16 9.98 -3.13
CA GLN A 219 3.81 10.22 -2.63
C GLN A 219 2.81 9.40 -3.43
N ASP A 220 2.25 8.34 -2.84
CA ASP A 220 1.21 7.56 -3.51
C ASP A 220 -0.18 8.14 -3.22
N GLU A 221 -1.12 7.91 -4.14
CA GLU A 221 -2.50 8.41 -4.07
C GLU A 221 -2.61 9.92 -3.76
N LEU A 222 -1.87 10.75 -4.51
CA LEU A 222 -1.78 12.20 -4.29
C LEU A 222 -3.16 12.88 -4.20
N HIS A 223 -4.15 12.40 -4.96
CA HIS A 223 -5.51 12.95 -4.97
C HIS A 223 -6.24 12.84 -3.62
N LEU A 224 -5.78 11.95 -2.72
CA LEU A 224 -6.33 11.81 -1.37
C LEU A 224 -5.82 12.92 -0.43
N ILE A 225 -4.75 13.64 -0.79
CA ILE A 225 -4.23 14.78 -0.03
C ILE A 225 -4.94 16.05 -0.51
N SER A 226 -6.16 16.25 -0.01
CA SER A 226 -7.00 17.41 -0.36
C SER A 226 -7.74 17.97 0.86
N GLY A 227 -8.32 19.16 0.69
CA GLY A 227 -9.09 19.82 1.75
C GLY A 227 -8.28 20.04 3.04
N PRO A 228 -8.86 19.80 4.22
CA PRO A 228 -8.18 20.00 5.50
C PRO A 228 -6.91 19.16 5.69
N LEU A 229 -6.90 17.91 5.17
CA LEU A 229 -5.72 17.06 5.22
C LEU A 229 -4.59 17.64 4.38
N GLY A 230 -4.92 18.18 3.20
CA GLY A 230 -3.96 18.85 2.33
C GLY A 230 -3.32 20.08 2.99
N THR A 231 -4.12 20.94 3.63
CA THR A 231 -3.61 22.12 4.35
C THR A 231 -2.61 21.73 5.43
N LEU A 232 -2.94 20.73 6.26
CA LEU A 232 -2.04 20.26 7.31
C LEU A 232 -0.78 19.61 6.73
N THR A 233 -0.93 18.83 5.66
CA THR A 233 0.20 18.18 4.98
C THR A 233 1.18 19.21 4.45
N GLY A 234 0.70 20.25 3.75
CA GLY A 234 1.56 21.30 3.18
C GLY A 234 2.44 22.02 4.22
N LEU A 235 1.95 22.20 5.45
CA LEU A 235 2.74 22.76 6.55
C LEU A 235 3.92 21.85 6.93
N PHE A 236 3.68 20.54 7.02
CA PHE A 236 4.74 19.59 7.34
C PHE A 236 5.68 19.34 6.17
N GLU A 237 5.22 19.50 4.92
CA GLU A 237 6.08 19.39 3.74
C GLU A 237 7.21 20.41 3.74
N ALA A 238 6.96 21.64 4.20
CA ALA A 238 8.01 22.65 4.34
C ALA A 238 9.12 22.19 5.31
N LEU A 239 8.73 21.64 6.47
CA LEU A 239 9.67 21.09 7.45
C LEU A 239 10.45 19.89 6.87
N VAL A 240 9.75 18.97 6.21
CA VAL A 240 10.39 17.77 5.68
C VAL A 240 11.33 18.09 4.52
N GLU A 241 10.98 19.05 3.66
CA GLU A 241 11.88 19.56 2.63
C GLU A 241 13.15 20.16 3.24
N GLU A 242 13.01 21.01 4.26
CA GLU A 242 14.14 21.63 4.96
C GLU A 242 15.09 20.58 5.54
N LEU A 243 14.54 19.57 6.21
CA LEU A 243 15.31 18.44 6.76
C LEU A 243 15.95 17.57 5.66
N CYS A 244 15.45 17.64 4.44
CA CYS A 244 15.98 16.92 3.28
C CYS A 244 16.97 17.73 2.43
N LEU A 245 17.21 19.01 2.75
CA LEU A 245 18.18 19.81 2.01
C LEU A 245 19.59 19.23 2.15
N LYS A 246 20.26 19.07 1.01
CA LYS A 246 21.63 18.61 0.92
C LYS A 246 22.50 19.67 0.25
N ASP A 247 23.61 20.02 0.87
CA ASP A 247 24.65 20.81 0.21
C ASP A 247 25.54 19.89 -0.62
N LEU A 248 25.66 20.21 -1.91
CA LEU A 248 26.56 19.59 -2.87
C LEU A 248 27.38 20.70 -3.51
N ASP A 249 28.64 20.82 -3.10
CA ASP A 249 29.61 21.78 -3.63
C ASP A 249 29.11 23.24 -3.61
N GLY A 250 28.48 23.66 -2.51
CA GLY A 250 27.93 25.00 -2.33
C GLY A 250 26.56 25.21 -2.98
N LYS A 251 25.95 24.15 -3.52
CA LYS A 251 24.59 24.17 -4.07
C LYS A 251 23.64 23.39 -3.17
N VAL A 252 22.59 24.07 -2.72
CA VAL A 252 21.49 23.44 -1.99
C VAL A 252 20.63 22.65 -2.97
N VAL A 253 20.62 21.34 -2.80
CA VAL A 253 19.82 20.38 -3.58
C VAL A 253 18.62 19.92 -2.76
N LYS A 254 17.44 20.05 -3.37
CA LYS A 254 16.17 19.59 -2.80
C LYS A 254 15.93 18.11 -3.10
N PRO A 255 15.14 17.39 -2.29
CA PRO A 255 14.77 16.01 -2.60
C PRO A 255 13.96 15.95 -3.90
N LYS A 256 14.17 14.87 -4.66
CA LYS A 256 13.32 14.52 -5.80
C LYS A 256 11.97 14.05 -5.26
N ILE A 257 10.88 14.58 -5.82
CA ILE A 257 9.51 14.18 -5.46
C ILE A 257 8.88 13.52 -6.67
N ILE A 258 8.44 12.28 -6.48
CA ILE A 258 7.62 11.51 -7.41
C ILE A 258 6.26 11.30 -6.74
N ALA A 259 5.21 11.80 -7.36
CA ALA A 259 3.85 11.54 -6.90
C ALA A 259 3.17 10.54 -7.85
N ALA A 260 2.26 9.72 -7.35
CA ALA A 260 1.44 8.82 -8.15
C ALA A 260 -0.05 9.12 -7.89
N THR A 261 -0.85 9.09 -8.95
CA THR A 261 -2.30 9.29 -8.86
C THR A 261 -3.02 8.61 -10.03
N ALA A 262 -4.27 8.19 -9.79
CA ALA A 262 -5.17 7.79 -10.86
C ALA A 262 -5.92 8.98 -11.51
N THR A 263 -5.94 10.14 -10.85
CA THR A 263 -6.71 11.33 -11.27
C THR A 263 -5.83 12.59 -11.28
N ILE A 264 -5.98 13.44 -12.31
CA ILE A 264 -5.00 14.50 -12.65
C ILE A 264 -5.50 15.94 -12.58
N LYS A 265 -6.73 16.18 -12.13
CA LYS A 265 -7.29 17.53 -12.22
C LYS A 265 -6.46 18.51 -11.38
N GLN A 266 -5.97 19.59 -12.02
CA GLN A 266 -5.21 20.68 -11.40
C GLN A 266 -3.96 20.21 -10.63
N PHE A 267 -3.24 19.22 -11.17
CA PHE A 267 -2.10 18.65 -10.46
C PHE A 267 -0.94 19.64 -10.27
N GLU A 268 -0.77 20.62 -11.15
CA GLU A 268 0.23 21.68 -11.00
C GLU A 268 -0.08 22.57 -9.80
N GLU A 269 -1.35 22.93 -9.62
CA GLU A 269 -1.81 23.72 -8.48
C GLU A 269 -1.67 22.93 -7.18
N GLN A 270 -2.06 21.66 -7.18
CA GLN A 270 -1.89 20.77 -6.03
C GLN A 270 -0.40 20.57 -5.69
N SER A 271 0.46 20.38 -6.69
CA SER A 271 1.92 20.27 -6.54
C SER A 271 2.52 21.54 -5.94
N ARG A 272 2.08 22.72 -6.40
CA ARG A 272 2.53 24.00 -5.85
C ARG A 272 2.07 24.17 -4.41
N ALA A 273 0.80 23.92 -4.12
CA ALA A 273 0.21 24.09 -2.79
C ALA A 273 0.79 23.14 -1.74
N LEU A 274 1.08 21.88 -2.12
CA LEU A 274 1.61 20.89 -1.19
C LEU A 274 3.14 20.94 -1.06
N PHE A 275 3.86 21.06 -2.18
CA PHE A 275 5.32 20.86 -2.20
C PHE A 275 6.12 22.11 -2.59
N GLY A 276 5.45 23.25 -2.84
CA GLY A 276 6.12 24.45 -3.34
C GLY A 276 6.81 24.24 -4.68
N ARG A 277 6.34 23.28 -5.49
CA ARG A 277 6.94 22.92 -6.79
C ARG A 277 6.18 23.59 -7.93
N GLU A 278 6.78 24.62 -8.52
CA GLU A 278 6.18 25.38 -9.63
C GLU A 278 6.09 24.58 -10.94
N ASN A 279 7.08 23.73 -11.20
CA ASN A 279 7.16 22.91 -12.40
C ASN A 279 6.86 21.44 -12.07
N ALA A 280 5.60 21.05 -12.20
CA ALA A 280 5.17 19.66 -12.17
C ALA A 280 5.15 19.09 -13.60
N ARG A 281 5.62 17.85 -13.78
CA ARG A 281 5.63 17.16 -15.07
C ARG A 281 4.76 15.92 -14.98
N LEU A 282 3.89 15.73 -15.95
CA LEU A 282 3.09 14.53 -16.07
C LEU A 282 3.92 13.41 -16.74
N PHE A 283 3.89 12.22 -16.17
CA PHE A 283 4.51 11.02 -16.71
C PHE A 283 3.53 9.85 -16.70
N PRO A 284 3.46 9.05 -17.78
CA PRO A 284 4.07 9.32 -19.07
C PRO A 284 3.51 10.58 -19.72
N SER A 285 4.29 11.19 -20.61
CA SER A 285 3.77 12.31 -21.42
C SER A 285 2.65 11.79 -22.33
N PRO A 286 1.60 12.58 -22.58
CA PRO A 286 0.57 12.19 -23.53
C PRO A 286 1.27 11.94 -24.88
N GLY A 287 1.06 10.74 -25.43
CA GLY A 287 1.54 10.38 -26.76
C GLY A 287 0.84 11.21 -27.85
N LEU A 288 1.09 10.86 -29.11
CA LEU A 288 0.37 11.49 -30.23
C LEU A 288 -1.11 11.11 -30.23
N GLU A 289 -1.43 9.90 -29.76
CA GLU A 289 -2.77 9.36 -29.69
C GLU A 289 -3.13 9.04 -28.24
N ASN A 290 -4.41 9.21 -27.87
CA ASN A 290 -4.89 8.86 -26.54
C ASN A 290 -4.86 7.34 -26.30
N GLU A 291 -4.95 6.55 -27.37
CA GLU A 291 -4.93 5.09 -27.30
C GLU A 291 -3.49 4.55 -27.35
N ASP A 292 -2.58 5.19 -28.07
CA ASP A 292 -1.17 4.79 -28.12
C ASP A 292 -0.26 5.85 -27.48
N SER A 293 0.17 5.53 -26.27
CA SER A 293 1.08 6.37 -25.49
C SER A 293 2.53 5.87 -25.50
N PHE A 294 2.90 4.89 -26.34
CA PHE A 294 4.13 4.08 -26.24
C PHE A 294 4.23 3.21 -24.97
N PHE A 295 3.73 3.71 -23.83
CA PHE A 295 3.70 3.00 -22.54
C PHE A 295 2.49 2.08 -22.38
N ALA A 296 1.40 2.37 -23.09
CA ALA A 296 0.22 1.52 -23.17
C ALA A 296 -0.48 1.68 -24.52
N THR A 297 -1.03 0.57 -25.00
CA THR A 297 -1.92 0.45 -26.14
C THR A 297 -3.15 -0.39 -25.75
N PRO A 298 -4.31 -0.23 -26.39
CA PRO A 298 -5.41 -1.16 -26.24
C PRO A 298 -4.96 -2.58 -26.50
N ALA A 299 -5.42 -3.53 -25.67
CA ALA A 299 -5.26 -4.93 -25.99
C ALA A 299 -6.07 -5.24 -27.26
N ILE A 300 -5.46 -5.87 -28.26
CA ILE A 300 -6.11 -6.19 -29.53
C ILE A 300 -6.48 -7.68 -29.54
N ASN A 301 -7.72 -7.99 -29.91
CA ASN A 301 -8.10 -9.34 -30.28
C ASN A 301 -7.47 -9.64 -31.65
N LYS A 302 -6.47 -10.54 -31.67
CA LYS A 302 -5.70 -10.88 -32.88
C LYS A 302 -6.53 -11.51 -33.98
N GLU A 303 -7.60 -12.25 -33.65
CA GLU A 303 -8.46 -12.92 -34.64
C GLU A 303 -9.40 -11.93 -35.32
N LEU A 304 -9.92 -10.98 -34.56
CA LEU A 304 -10.93 -10.02 -35.03
C LEU A 304 -10.34 -8.66 -35.44
N ASN A 305 -9.02 -8.49 -35.29
CA ASN A 305 -8.26 -7.26 -35.52
C ASN A 305 -8.96 -6.00 -34.96
N ARG A 306 -9.48 -6.11 -33.74
CA ARG A 306 -10.20 -5.03 -33.05
C ARG A 306 -9.81 -4.99 -31.57
N PRO A 307 -9.93 -3.83 -30.89
CA PRO A 307 -9.71 -3.76 -29.46
C PRO A 307 -10.53 -4.81 -28.70
N MET A 308 -9.91 -5.42 -27.70
CA MET A 308 -10.60 -6.23 -26.70
C MET A 308 -11.69 -5.37 -26.04
N PRO A 309 -12.85 -5.94 -25.69
CA PRO A 309 -13.91 -5.19 -25.03
C PRO A 309 -13.41 -4.53 -23.75
N GLY A 310 -13.53 -3.20 -23.66
CA GLY A 310 -13.25 -2.44 -22.45
C GLY A 310 -14.38 -2.51 -21.42
N ARG A 311 -14.27 -1.71 -20.35
CA ARG A 311 -15.35 -1.56 -19.37
C ARG A 311 -16.39 -0.57 -19.87
N LYS A 312 -17.66 -0.96 -19.90
CA LYS A 312 -18.78 -0.07 -20.19
C LYS A 312 -19.41 0.42 -18.89
N TYR A 313 -19.37 1.73 -18.68
CA TYR A 313 -20.02 2.37 -17.53
C TYR A 313 -21.47 2.70 -17.87
N ILE A 314 -22.42 2.25 -17.05
CA ILE A 314 -23.85 2.47 -17.25
C ILE A 314 -24.41 3.22 -16.05
N GLY A 315 -24.99 4.39 -16.28
CA GLY A 315 -25.73 5.14 -15.27
C GLY A 315 -27.21 4.76 -15.29
N VAL A 316 -27.77 4.38 -14.14
CA VAL A 316 -29.21 4.11 -13.99
C VAL A 316 -29.86 5.26 -13.25
N TYR A 317 -30.78 5.95 -13.93
CA TYR A 317 -31.57 7.05 -13.37
C TYR A 317 -33.04 6.64 -13.30
N THR A 318 -33.69 6.94 -12.18
CA THR A 318 -35.10 6.61 -11.95
C THR A 318 -35.83 7.82 -11.39
N THR A 319 -36.95 8.23 -12.02
CA THR A 319 -37.79 9.34 -11.53
C THR A 319 -38.79 8.89 -10.48
N THR A 320 -39.18 7.60 -10.50
CA THR A 320 -40.32 7.08 -9.71
C THR A 320 -39.91 6.46 -8.39
N VAL A 321 -38.67 5.99 -8.26
CA VAL A 321 -38.19 5.26 -7.08
C VAL A 321 -36.96 5.92 -6.48
N ARG A 322 -36.87 5.85 -5.15
CA ARG A 322 -35.69 6.33 -4.41
C ARG A 322 -34.50 5.40 -4.62
N ILE A 323 -33.30 5.90 -4.31
CA ILE A 323 -32.02 5.23 -4.56
C ILE A 323 -31.96 3.78 -4.03
N MET A 324 -32.51 3.52 -2.84
CA MET A 324 -32.53 2.17 -2.25
C MET A 324 -33.34 1.18 -3.11
N MET A 325 -34.52 1.57 -3.57
CA MET A 325 -35.34 0.70 -4.43
C MET A 325 -34.74 0.56 -5.83
N SER A 326 -34.11 1.61 -6.35
CA SER A 326 -33.34 1.52 -7.60
C SER A 326 -32.20 0.50 -7.49
N GLN A 327 -31.50 0.46 -6.35
CA GLN A 327 -30.49 -0.56 -6.06
C GLN A 327 -31.09 -1.96 -6.00
N VAL A 328 -32.21 -2.14 -5.30
CA VAL A 328 -32.90 -3.45 -5.24
C VAL A 328 -33.22 -3.95 -6.64
N MET A 329 -33.82 -3.11 -7.48
CA MET A 329 -34.19 -3.47 -8.85
C MET A 329 -32.96 -3.79 -9.71
N ALA A 330 -31.94 -2.93 -9.70
CA ALA A 330 -30.74 -3.09 -10.50
C ALA A 330 -29.94 -4.34 -10.09
N PHE A 331 -29.71 -4.52 -8.78
CA PHE A 331 -28.90 -5.64 -8.29
C PHE A 331 -29.63 -6.97 -8.48
N SER A 332 -30.94 -7.02 -8.23
CA SER A 332 -31.74 -8.22 -8.46
C SER A 332 -31.74 -8.62 -9.94
N ALA A 333 -31.86 -7.64 -10.85
CA ALA A 333 -31.81 -7.88 -12.28
C ALA A 333 -30.45 -8.45 -12.72
N ILE A 334 -29.33 -7.87 -12.26
CA ILE A 334 -27.99 -8.36 -12.62
C ILE A 334 -27.74 -9.76 -12.06
N LEU A 335 -28.07 -9.97 -10.77
CA LEU A 335 -27.89 -11.27 -10.13
C LEU A 335 -28.70 -12.34 -10.86
N GLN A 336 -29.97 -12.08 -11.15
CA GLN A 336 -30.82 -13.06 -11.81
C GLN A 336 -30.43 -13.28 -13.29
N ALA A 337 -29.95 -12.25 -13.99
CA ALA A 337 -29.50 -12.37 -15.38
C ALA A 337 -28.35 -13.37 -15.54
N THR A 338 -27.53 -13.60 -14.50
CA THR A 338 -26.46 -14.61 -14.57
C THR A 338 -26.96 -16.03 -14.85
N SER A 339 -28.20 -16.35 -14.46
CA SER A 339 -28.84 -17.63 -14.77
C SER A 339 -29.24 -17.78 -16.25
N GLU A 340 -29.32 -16.67 -16.98
CA GLU A 340 -29.71 -16.61 -18.39
C GLU A 340 -28.49 -16.57 -19.33
N ILE A 341 -27.28 -16.44 -18.79
CA ILE A 341 -26.03 -16.34 -19.54
C ILE A 341 -25.28 -17.70 -19.52
N SER A 342 -24.46 -17.97 -20.53
CA SER A 342 -23.59 -19.15 -20.63
C SER A 342 -22.63 -19.25 -19.43
N VAL A 343 -22.18 -20.46 -19.06
CA VAL A 343 -21.34 -20.65 -17.86
C VAL A 343 -20.02 -19.89 -18.00
N GLU A 344 -19.49 -19.83 -19.21
CA GLU A 344 -18.24 -19.19 -19.58
C GLU A 344 -18.29 -17.66 -19.41
N GLU A 345 -19.46 -17.05 -19.56
CA GLU A 345 -19.66 -15.59 -19.49
C GLU A 345 -20.22 -15.11 -18.13
N ARG A 346 -20.50 -16.03 -17.19
CA ARG A 346 -21.11 -15.69 -15.88
C ARG A 346 -20.17 -15.01 -14.90
N ASP A 347 -18.89 -15.35 -14.92
CA ASP A 347 -17.92 -14.96 -13.89
C ASP A 347 -17.92 -13.45 -13.58
N PRO A 348 -17.92 -12.53 -14.56
CA PRO A 348 -17.92 -11.08 -14.29
C PRO A 348 -19.13 -10.55 -13.54
N TYR A 349 -20.26 -11.27 -13.58
CA TYR A 349 -21.53 -10.90 -12.97
C TYR A 349 -21.86 -11.78 -11.76
N TRP A 350 -21.01 -12.77 -11.47
CA TRP A 350 -21.21 -13.72 -10.39
C TRP A 350 -20.96 -13.11 -9.01
N THR A 351 -20.29 -11.98 -8.91
CA THR A 351 -20.17 -11.24 -7.64
C THR A 351 -20.49 -9.77 -7.88
N LEU A 352 -21.46 -9.24 -7.12
CA LEU A 352 -21.74 -7.81 -7.11
C LEU A 352 -20.94 -7.13 -6.02
N LEU A 353 -20.11 -6.16 -6.41
CA LEU A 353 -19.41 -5.28 -5.51
C LEU A 353 -20.11 -3.92 -5.50
N SER A 354 -20.58 -3.49 -4.33
CA SER A 354 -21.27 -2.21 -4.15
C SER A 354 -20.47 -1.28 -3.23
N PHE A 355 -20.31 -0.03 -3.65
CA PHE A 355 -19.60 1.00 -2.89
C PHE A 355 -20.60 2.03 -2.37
N TYR A 356 -20.43 2.43 -1.11
CA TYR A 356 -21.29 3.40 -0.45
C TYR A 356 -20.45 4.55 0.11
N ASN A 357 -21.00 5.76 0.09
CA ASN A 357 -20.26 6.95 0.55
C ASN A 357 -20.24 7.05 2.08
N THR A 358 -21.25 6.49 2.75
CA THR A 358 -21.37 6.54 4.21
C THR A 358 -21.67 5.18 4.82
N LEU A 359 -21.28 4.99 6.10
CA LEU A 359 -21.63 3.80 6.87
C LEU A 359 -23.15 3.60 7.02
N ARG A 360 -23.91 4.70 7.02
CA ARG A 360 -25.38 4.64 7.10
C ARG A 360 -25.97 4.05 5.82
N GLU A 361 -25.51 4.51 4.66
CA GLU A 361 -25.93 3.97 3.36
C GLU A 361 -25.52 2.50 3.20
N LEU A 362 -24.29 2.16 3.62
CA LEU A 362 -23.81 0.78 3.66
C LEU A 362 -24.73 -0.11 4.51
N GLY A 363 -25.10 0.36 5.72
CA GLY A 363 -26.01 -0.37 6.59
C GLY A 363 -27.37 -0.61 5.94
N GLY A 364 -27.90 0.40 5.23
CA GLY A 364 -29.12 0.25 4.43
C GLY A 364 -28.94 -0.79 3.31
N GLY A 365 -27.86 -0.69 2.53
CA GLY A 365 -27.55 -1.63 1.45
C GLY A 365 -27.37 -3.07 1.93
N LEU A 366 -26.79 -3.26 3.11
CA LEU A 366 -26.64 -4.58 3.73
C LEU A 366 -28.00 -5.19 4.06
N THR A 367 -28.90 -4.42 4.68
CA THR A 367 -30.27 -4.86 4.96
C THR A 367 -30.97 -5.27 3.66
N LEU A 368 -30.94 -4.41 2.64
CA LEU A 368 -31.56 -4.69 1.33
C LEU A 368 -31.00 -5.97 0.69
N SER A 369 -29.70 -6.23 0.85
CA SER A 369 -29.05 -7.44 0.32
C SER A 369 -29.52 -8.71 1.04
N GLN A 370 -29.90 -8.62 2.31
CA GLN A 370 -30.38 -9.74 3.12
C GLN A 370 -31.88 -10.02 2.91
N THR A 371 -32.67 -9.00 2.62
CA THR A 371 -34.14 -9.10 2.53
C THR A 371 -34.67 -8.86 1.12
N ASP A 372 -34.59 -7.62 0.65
CA ASP A 372 -35.34 -7.14 -0.51
C ASP A 372 -34.78 -7.67 -1.84
N ILE A 373 -33.45 -7.70 -1.99
CA ILE A 373 -32.79 -8.19 -3.21
C ILE A 373 -33.09 -9.67 -3.45
N PRO A 374 -32.94 -10.58 -2.47
CA PRO A 374 -33.35 -11.98 -2.63
C PRO A 374 -34.83 -12.12 -3.01
N GLN A 375 -35.73 -11.40 -2.32
CA GLN A 375 -37.18 -11.47 -2.57
C GLN A 375 -37.55 -10.96 -3.97
N TYR A 376 -36.94 -9.86 -4.40
CA TYR A 376 -37.19 -9.28 -5.71
C TYR A 376 -36.60 -10.15 -6.83
N SER A 377 -35.41 -10.73 -6.61
CA SER A 377 -34.79 -11.71 -7.52
C SER A 377 -35.68 -12.95 -7.71
N ASN A 378 -36.24 -13.48 -6.62
CA ASN A 378 -37.19 -14.60 -6.67
C ASN A 378 -38.44 -14.22 -7.48
N SER A 379 -38.98 -13.02 -7.26
CA SER A 379 -40.14 -12.52 -7.98
C SER A 379 -39.86 -12.36 -9.49
N MET A 380 -38.65 -11.90 -9.85
CA MET A 380 -38.22 -11.84 -11.26
C MET A 380 -38.07 -13.22 -11.88
N ALA A 381 -37.44 -14.17 -11.19
CA ALA A 381 -37.27 -15.54 -11.66
C ALA A 381 -38.63 -16.22 -11.92
N LEU A 382 -39.60 -16.04 -11.01
CA LEU A 382 -40.96 -16.53 -11.16
C LEU A 382 -41.65 -15.97 -12.41
N ARG A 383 -41.57 -14.64 -12.62
CA ARG A 383 -42.17 -13.99 -13.79
C ARG A 383 -41.58 -14.45 -15.12
N LYS A 384 -40.29 -14.80 -15.13
CA LYS A 384 -39.58 -15.33 -16.31
C LYS A 384 -39.70 -16.85 -16.48
N GLY A 385 -40.35 -17.56 -15.56
CA GLY A 385 -40.42 -19.03 -15.59
C GLY A 385 -39.08 -19.73 -15.29
N LEU A 386 -38.12 -19.04 -14.68
CA LEU A 386 -36.75 -19.52 -14.42
C LEU A 386 -36.60 -20.17 -13.04
N THR A 387 -37.68 -20.73 -12.49
CA THR A 387 -37.70 -21.27 -11.11
C THR A 387 -36.68 -22.38 -10.87
N LYS A 388 -36.30 -23.15 -11.90
CA LYS A 388 -35.29 -24.21 -11.82
C LYS A 388 -33.84 -23.71 -11.79
N ASN A 389 -33.57 -22.52 -12.33
CA ASN A 389 -32.24 -21.92 -12.43
C ASN A 389 -32.13 -20.63 -11.61
N MET A 390 -32.86 -20.54 -10.50
CA MET A 390 -32.87 -19.34 -9.67
C MET A 390 -31.53 -19.16 -8.96
N ARG A 391 -31.00 -17.93 -8.98
CA ARG A 391 -29.77 -17.62 -8.25
C ARG A 391 -30.08 -17.34 -6.78
N TYR A 392 -29.46 -18.11 -5.89
CA TYR A 392 -29.60 -17.90 -4.46
C TYR A 392 -28.46 -17.01 -3.92
N VAL A 393 -28.81 -15.92 -3.24
CA VAL A 393 -27.86 -14.95 -2.66
C VAL A 393 -27.67 -15.28 -1.19
N ASN A 394 -26.69 -16.14 -0.86
CA ASN A 394 -26.43 -16.58 0.51
C ASN A 394 -25.15 -16.03 1.14
N ASN A 395 -24.24 -15.48 0.33
CA ASN A 395 -22.95 -14.99 0.80
C ASN A 395 -22.88 -13.47 0.65
N ILE A 396 -23.23 -12.76 1.72
CA ILE A 396 -23.23 -11.29 1.78
C ILE A 396 -22.12 -10.87 2.73
N LEU A 397 -21.13 -10.17 2.19
CA LEU A 397 -19.96 -9.74 2.94
C LEU A 397 -19.91 -8.22 3.04
N GLU A 398 -19.75 -7.72 4.26
CA GLU A 398 -19.50 -6.31 4.54
C GLU A 398 -17.99 -6.06 4.55
N LEU A 399 -17.50 -5.31 3.57
CA LEU A 399 -16.08 -4.96 3.46
C LEU A 399 -15.80 -3.61 4.14
N THR A 400 -15.79 -3.61 5.48
CA THR A 400 -15.37 -2.45 6.28
C THR A 400 -14.14 -2.73 7.11
N SER A 401 -13.40 -1.68 7.45
CA SER A 401 -12.27 -1.74 8.40
C SER A 401 -12.65 -2.29 9.78
N ARG A 402 -13.94 -2.34 10.13
CA ARG A 402 -14.45 -2.92 11.39
C ARG A 402 -14.57 -4.44 11.36
N LYS A 403 -14.78 -5.03 10.18
CA LYS A 403 -15.08 -6.46 10.02
C LYS A 403 -14.02 -7.24 9.23
N ALA A 404 -12.91 -6.62 8.84
CA ALA A 404 -11.83 -7.25 8.09
C ALA A 404 -11.17 -8.42 8.86
N LYS A 405 -11.81 -9.58 8.79
CA LYS A 405 -11.18 -10.90 8.86
C LYS A 405 -11.31 -11.48 7.46
N PHE A 406 -10.21 -11.44 6.71
CA PHE A 406 -10.03 -12.30 5.55
C PHE A 406 -9.60 -13.68 6.02
#